data_AF-A0AAD8N4V1-F1
#
_entry.id   AF-A0AAD8N4V1-F1
#
_cell.length_a   1.000
_cell.length_b   1.000
_cell.length_c   1.000
_cell.angle_alpha   90.00
_cell.angle_beta   90.00
_cell.angle_gamma   90.00
#
_symmetry.space_group_name_H-M   'P 1'
#
loop_
_entity.id
_entity.type
_entity.pdbx_description
1 polymer ?
#
loop_
_entity_poly.entity_id
_entity_poly.type
_entity_poly.pdbx_seq_one_letter_code
_entity_poly.pdbx_strand_id
1 'polypeptide(L)'
;MAHTLSKLGGLKNNVECLPIDMIITIMQLLLGSGFEGFFNFFIAWARSQRPCAIGSLIAEFPVCALYKFGAVGSVTDKLCFARFFRIAERLGNADAILYARCKAILRGEGSAEVHFTVLNGLANEGHFLSMIGNISLHNRYYPDAYGEILRGLSAVFNHPYYNNFIVPALTDLRSLKTAISAIEIGHEAESVSGCPIHLIGLESGVNAGHGIRWGCLMCSISPIVNALCMS
;
A
#
# COMPACT_ATOMS: atom_id res chain seq x y z
N MET A 1 -55.88 22.08 -2.19
CA MET A 1 -54.78 21.26 -1.64
C MET A 1 -53.53 21.37 -2.52
N ALA A 2 -53.03 22.60 -2.73
CA ALA A 2 -51.90 22.88 -3.61
C ALA A 2 -50.85 23.79 -2.94
N HIS A 3 -50.69 23.66 -1.62
CA HIS A 3 -49.83 24.55 -0.84
C HIS A 3 -48.73 23.85 -0.03
N THR A 4 -48.56 22.54 -0.23
CA THR A 4 -47.60 21.73 0.55
C THR A 4 -46.52 21.06 -0.30
N LEU A 5 -46.36 21.45 -1.57
CA LEU A 5 -45.30 20.92 -2.46
C LEU A 5 -44.19 21.93 -2.79
N SER A 6 -44.30 23.20 -2.36
CA SER A 6 -43.23 24.19 -2.54
C SER A 6 -42.11 24.11 -1.50
N LYS A 7 -42.23 23.28 -0.45
CA LYS A 7 -41.21 23.11 0.59
C LYS A 7 -40.15 22.04 0.31
N LEU A 8 -40.23 21.34 -0.84
CA LEU A 8 -39.17 20.42 -1.29
C LEU A 8 -38.26 21.02 -2.38
N GLY A 9 -38.50 22.28 -2.78
CA GLY A 9 -37.69 23.00 -3.77
C GLY A 9 -36.35 23.54 -3.24
N GLY A 10 -35.68 22.81 -2.34
CA GLY A 10 -34.49 23.29 -1.63
C GLY A 10 -33.38 22.28 -1.37
N LEU A 11 -33.53 21.01 -1.74
CA LEU A 11 -32.40 20.08 -1.75
C LEU A 11 -31.63 20.26 -3.06
N LYS A 12 -30.76 21.28 -3.10
CA LYS A 12 -29.62 21.21 -4.02
C LYS A 12 -28.90 19.91 -3.70
N ASN A 13 -28.87 18.97 -4.64
CA ASN A 13 -28.09 17.74 -4.57
C ASN A 13 -26.59 18.10 -4.63
N ASN A 14 -26.09 18.79 -3.61
CA ASN A 14 -24.71 19.17 -3.49
C ASN A 14 -23.96 18.00 -2.88
N VAL A 15 -23.10 17.37 -3.69
CA VAL A 15 -22.17 16.31 -3.28
C VAL A 15 -21.36 16.69 -2.03
N GLU A 16 -21.17 17.99 -1.81
CA GLU A 16 -20.49 18.61 -0.66
C GLU A 16 -21.15 18.30 0.70
N CYS A 17 -22.45 18.01 0.71
CA CYS A 17 -23.23 17.73 1.92
C CYS A 17 -23.43 16.23 2.17
N LEU A 18 -22.90 15.36 1.32
CA LEU A 18 -23.05 13.92 1.49
C LEU A 18 -22.18 13.43 2.67
N PRO A 19 -22.68 12.46 3.46
CA PRO A 19 -21.89 11.75 4.45
C PRO A 19 -20.61 11.12 3.88
N ILE A 20 -19.55 11.03 4.70
CA ILE A 20 -18.24 10.51 4.27
C ILE A 20 -18.34 9.06 3.76
N ASP A 21 -19.16 8.21 4.39
CA ASP A 21 -19.40 6.83 3.96
C ASP A 21 -20.03 6.74 2.55
N MET A 22 -20.93 7.67 2.22
CA MET A 22 -21.48 7.78 0.86
C MET A 22 -20.41 8.23 -0.14
N ILE A 23 -19.56 9.18 0.25
CA ILE A 23 -18.42 9.63 -0.58
C ILE A 23 -17.45 8.48 -0.84
N ILE A 24 -17.09 7.71 0.19
CA ILE A 24 -16.24 6.51 0.07
C ILE A 24 -16.88 5.50 -0.89
N THR A 25 -18.18 5.24 -0.75
CA THR A 25 -18.91 4.31 -1.62
C THR A 25 -18.88 4.75 -3.07
N ILE A 26 -19.14 6.04 -3.35
CA ILE A 26 -19.08 6.59 -4.71
C ILE A 26 -17.65 6.48 -5.27
N MET A 27 -16.64 6.84 -4.48
CA MET A 27 -15.24 6.72 -4.87
C MET A 27 -14.88 5.27 -5.23
N GLN A 28 -15.29 4.29 -4.42
CA GLN A 28 -15.06 2.87 -4.69
C GLN A 28 -15.73 2.41 -6.00
N LEU A 29 -16.96 2.86 -6.28
CA LEU A 29 -17.65 2.55 -7.53
C LEU A 29 -16.91 3.12 -8.75
N LEU A 30 -16.40 4.35 -8.64
CA LEU A 30 -15.69 5.02 -9.73
C LEU A 30 -14.38 4.31 -10.11
N LEU A 31 -13.69 3.67 -9.16
CA LEU A 31 -12.49 2.86 -9.43
C LEU A 31 -12.75 1.72 -10.43
N GLY A 32 -14.00 1.24 -10.55
CA GLY A 32 -14.37 0.22 -11.54
C GLY A 32 -14.28 0.70 -12.99
N SER A 33 -14.33 2.02 -13.21
CA SER A 33 -14.22 2.65 -14.53
C SER A 33 -12.82 3.19 -14.87
N GLY A 34 -11.91 3.20 -13.90
CA GLY A 34 -10.58 3.81 -14.01
C GLY A 34 -10.25 4.69 -12.80
N PHE A 35 -8.98 5.07 -12.68
CA PHE A 35 -8.51 5.92 -11.58
C PHE A 35 -8.81 7.40 -11.83
N GLU A 36 -8.89 7.83 -13.09
CA GLU A 36 -9.22 9.21 -13.46
C GLU A 36 -10.57 9.65 -12.88
N GLY A 37 -11.62 8.85 -13.05
CA GLY A 37 -12.96 9.16 -12.55
C GLY A 37 -12.98 9.30 -11.03
N PHE A 38 -12.33 8.37 -10.33
CA PHE A 38 -12.10 8.43 -8.88
C PHE A 38 -11.41 9.74 -8.48
N PHE A 39 -10.30 10.09 -9.14
CA PHE A 39 -9.50 11.26 -8.78
C PHE A 39 -10.25 12.57 -9.05
N ASN A 40 -10.93 12.66 -10.20
CA ASN A 40 -11.69 13.86 -10.56
C ASN A 40 -12.84 14.09 -9.58
N PHE A 41 -13.54 13.03 -9.17
CA PHE A 41 -14.56 13.12 -8.12
C PHE A 41 -13.96 13.54 -6.77
N PHE A 42 -12.85 12.92 -6.35
CA PHE A 42 -12.15 13.29 -5.12
C PHE A 42 -11.78 14.77 -5.10
N ILE A 43 -11.19 15.31 -6.17
CA ILE A 43 -10.82 16.73 -6.25
C ILE A 43 -12.06 17.62 -6.26
N ALA A 44 -13.11 17.25 -6.99
CA ALA A 44 -14.35 18.01 -7.04
C ALA A 44 -14.99 18.13 -5.65
N TRP A 45 -15.08 17.02 -4.91
CA TRP A 45 -15.54 17.00 -3.54
C TRP A 45 -14.60 17.80 -2.63
N ALA A 46 -13.30 17.51 -2.64
CA ALA A 46 -12.32 18.11 -1.73
C ALA A 46 -12.23 19.64 -1.82
N ARG A 47 -12.50 20.24 -2.98
CA ARG A 47 -12.54 21.70 -3.16
C ARG A 47 -13.56 22.41 -2.27
N SER A 48 -14.62 21.71 -1.89
CA SER A 48 -15.69 22.22 -1.03
C SER A 48 -15.48 21.93 0.45
N GLN A 49 -14.41 21.21 0.80
CA GLN A 49 -14.24 20.63 2.14
C GLN A 49 -13.10 21.31 2.91
N ARG A 50 -13.19 21.22 4.23
CA ARG A 50 -12.09 21.63 5.11
C ARG A 50 -10.96 20.59 5.05
N PRO A 51 -9.69 20.99 5.26
CA PRO A 51 -8.55 20.05 5.28
C PRO A 51 -8.74 18.86 6.23
N CYS A 52 -9.36 19.06 7.40
CA CYS A 52 -9.64 17.99 8.35
C CYS A 52 -10.60 16.92 7.76
N ALA A 53 -11.64 17.33 7.03
CA ALA A 53 -12.59 16.40 6.41
C ALA A 53 -11.93 15.58 5.29
N ILE A 54 -11.04 16.20 4.52
CA ILE A 54 -10.24 15.50 3.49
C ILE A 54 -9.30 14.48 4.15
N GLY A 55 -8.66 14.87 5.26
CA GLY A 55 -7.84 13.97 6.07
C GLY A 55 -8.63 12.78 6.60
N SER A 56 -9.82 13.00 7.16
CA SER A 56 -10.72 11.94 7.64
C SER A 56 -11.12 10.97 6.52
N LEU A 57 -11.53 11.49 5.35
CA LEU A 57 -11.86 10.65 4.20
C LEU A 57 -10.68 9.74 3.80
N ILE A 58 -9.47 10.28 3.73
CA ILE A 58 -8.29 9.52 3.34
C ILE A 58 -7.87 8.52 4.43
N ALA A 59 -8.09 8.83 5.70
CA ALA A 59 -7.82 7.92 6.81
C ALA A 59 -8.79 6.73 6.83
N GLU A 60 -10.05 6.94 6.44
CA GLU A 60 -11.06 5.89 6.35
C GLU A 60 -10.98 5.07 5.05
N PHE A 61 -10.35 5.62 4.01
CA PHE A 61 -10.18 4.94 2.74
C PHE A 61 -8.93 4.03 2.76
N PRO A 62 -9.01 2.76 2.32
CA PRO A 62 -7.84 1.87 2.29
C PRO A 62 -6.89 2.27 1.15
N VAL A 63 -5.97 3.20 1.42
CA VAL A 63 -5.05 3.75 0.42
C VAL A 63 -4.09 2.69 -0.13
N CYS A 64 -3.63 1.73 0.69
CA CYS A 64 -2.83 0.59 0.22
C CYS A 64 -3.49 -0.20 -0.92
N ALA A 65 -4.82 -0.37 -0.89
CA ALA A 65 -5.57 -1.10 -1.92
C ALA A 65 -5.53 -0.42 -3.30
N LEU A 66 -5.10 0.85 -3.35
CA LEU A 66 -4.97 1.61 -4.59
C LEU A 66 -3.65 1.38 -5.31
N TYR A 67 -2.62 0.77 -4.69
CA TYR A 67 -1.29 0.63 -5.30
C TYR A 67 -1.32 0.02 -6.70
N LYS A 68 -2.19 -0.97 -6.94
CA LYS A 68 -2.36 -1.62 -8.25
C LYS A 68 -2.61 -0.64 -9.42
N PHE A 69 -3.23 0.51 -9.16
CA PHE A 69 -3.51 1.54 -10.17
C PHE A 69 -2.26 2.33 -10.58
N GLY A 70 -1.14 2.21 -9.86
CA GLY A 70 0.14 2.74 -10.31
C GLY A 70 0.73 1.98 -11.51
N ALA A 71 0.36 0.71 -11.70
CA ALA A 71 0.80 -0.12 -12.82
C ALA A 71 -0.24 -0.25 -13.94
N VAL A 72 -1.52 -0.20 -13.61
CA VAL A 72 -2.64 -0.52 -14.50
C VAL A 72 -3.37 0.75 -14.96
N GLY A 73 -3.92 0.72 -16.18
CA GLY A 73 -4.75 1.80 -16.72
C GLY A 73 -4.02 2.67 -17.75
N SER A 74 -4.70 3.74 -18.16
CA SER A 74 -4.20 4.71 -19.14
C SER A 74 -3.07 5.57 -18.57
N VAL A 75 -2.39 6.34 -19.43
CA VAL A 75 -1.41 7.35 -18.99
C VAL A 75 -2.06 8.37 -18.05
N THR A 76 -3.31 8.75 -18.33
CA THR A 76 -4.08 9.67 -17.49
C THR A 76 -4.34 9.08 -16.11
N ASP A 77 -4.73 7.80 -16.03
CA ASP A 77 -4.93 7.10 -14.75
C ASP A 77 -3.66 7.15 -13.90
N LYS A 78 -2.50 6.84 -14.50
CA LYS A 78 -1.20 6.84 -13.80
C LYS A 78 -0.82 8.23 -13.30
N LEU A 79 -1.12 9.29 -14.07
CA LEU A 79 -0.90 10.68 -13.63
C LEU A 79 -1.83 11.08 -12.48
N CYS A 80 -3.11 10.72 -12.57
CA CYS A 80 -4.08 10.96 -11.50
C CYS A 80 -3.70 10.19 -10.22
N PHE A 81 -3.26 8.94 -10.35
CA PHE A 81 -2.72 8.13 -9.26
C PHE A 81 -1.54 8.82 -8.58
N ALA A 82 -0.52 9.24 -9.36
CA ALA A 82 0.65 9.92 -8.80
C ALA A 82 0.29 11.23 -8.08
N ARG A 83 -0.71 11.98 -8.59
CA ARG A 83 -1.22 13.20 -7.96
C ARG A 83 -1.97 12.91 -6.66
N PHE A 84 -2.85 11.91 -6.66
CA PHE A 84 -3.57 11.47 -5.46
C PHE A 84 -2.62 11.07 -4.34
N PHE A 85 -1.64 10.21 -4.65
CA PHE A 85 -0.66 9.74 -3.68
C PHE A 85 0.19 10.86 -3.07
N ARG A 86 0.55 11.87 -3.86
CA ARG A 86 1.24 13.07 -3.36
C ARG A 86 0.36 13.88 -2.40
N ILE A 87 -0.95 13.97 -2.66
CA ILE A 87 -1.89 14.65 -1.76
C ILE A 87 -2.02 13.86 -0.45
N ALA A 88 -2.23 12.55 -0.54
CA ALA A 88 -2.35 11.67 0.63
C ALA A 88 -1.08 11.69 1.49
N GLU A 89 0.12 11.67 0.88
CA GLU A 89 1.40 11.81 1.59
C GLU A 89 1.46 13.13 2.38
N ARG A 90 1.09 14.26 1.74
CA ARG A 90 1.08 15.58 2.39
C ARG A 90 0.07 15.69 3.54
N LEU A 91 -0.98 14.88 3.50
CA LEU A 91 -1.98 14.80 4.55
C LEU A 91 -1.62 13.80 5.66
N GLY A 92 -0.43 13.20 5.59
CA GLY A 92 0.07 12.31 6.64
C GLY A 92 -0.44 10.88 6.54
N ASN A 93 -1.02 10.45 5.42
CA ASN A 93 -1.47 9.08 5.26
C ASN A 93 -0.27 8.11 5.20
N ALA A 94 -0.23 7.13 6.11
CA ALA A 94 0.90 6.23 6.29
C ALA A 94 1.19 5.36 5.06
N ASP A 95 0.16 4.84 4.38
CA ASP A 95 0.31 4.05 3.15
C ASP A 95 0.91 4.88 2.00
N ALA A 96 0.51 6.14 1.88
CA ALA A 96 1.04 7.04 0.86
C ALA A 96 2.49 7.44 1.14
N ILE A 97 2.82 7.68 2.42
CA ILE A 97 4.21 7.92 2.84
C ILE A 97 5.07 6.69 2.56
N LEU A 98 4.60 5.49 2.95
CA LEU A 98 5.28 4.23 2.66
C LEU A 98 5.56 4.08 1.16
N TYR A 99 4.55 4.31 0.32
CA TYR A 99 4.70 4.27 -1.14
C TYR A 99 5.78 5.23 -1.64
N ALA A 100 5.74 6.50 -1.20
CA ALA A 100 6.69 7.51 -1.63
C ALA A 100 8.13 7.17 -1.21
N ARG A 101 8.32 6.69 0.03
CA ARG A 101 9.64 6.34 0.57
C ARG A 101 10.19 5.05 -0.06
N CYS A 102 9.37 4.01 -0.20
CA CYS A 102 9.76 2.80 -0.92
C CYS A 102 10.16 3.11 -2.37
N LYS A 103 9.38 3.95 -3.06
CA LYS A 103 9.69 4.41 -4.42
C LYS A 103 11.04 5.14 -4.46
N ALA A 104 11.28 6.06 -3.54
CA ALA A 104 12.52 6.82 -3.51
C ALA A 104 13.74 5.91 -3.24
N ILE A 105 13.63 4.99 -2.27
CA ILE A 105 14.69 4.01 -1.95
C ILE A 105 14.97 3.12 -3.16
N LEU A 106 13.95 2.51 -3.76
CA LEU A 106 14.10 1.58 -4.88
C LEU A 106 14.73 2.26 -6.10
N ARG A 107 14.53 3.56 -6.26
CA ARG A 107 15.10 4.38 -7.36
C ARG A 107 16.41 5.06 -7.03
N GLY A 108 16.91 4.94 -5.80
CA GLY A 108 18.07 5.69 -5.35
C GLY A 108 17.86 7.20 -5.33
N GLU A 109 16.63 7.67 -5.16
CA GLU A 109 16.29 9.09 -5.08
C GLU A 109 16.52 9.62 -3.66
N GLY A 110 17.46 10.55 -3.47
CA GLY A 110 17.75 11.16 -2.17
C GLY A 110 18.52 10.27 -1.20
N SER A 111 18.51 10.62 0.09
CA SER A 111 19.22 9.85 1.12
C SER A 111 18.38 8.66 1.59
N ALA A 112 18.88 7.43 1.39
CA ALA A 112 18.24 6.21 1.87
C ALA A 112 18.02 6.26 3.39
N GLU A 113 18.99 6.75 4.17
CA GLU A 113 18.91 6.87 5.62
C GLU A 113 17.72 7.74 6.08
N VAL A 114 17.47 8.86 5.37
CA VAL A 114 16.32 9.72 5.65
C VAL A 114 15.01 8.98 5.38
N HIS A 115 14.94 8.22 4.29
CA HIS A 115 13.74 7.45 3.97
C HIS A 115 13.50 6.33 4.98
N PHE A 116 14.54 5.59 5.36
CA PHE A 116 14.48 4.57 6.41
C PHE A 116 14.09 5.16 7.77
N THR A 117 14.55 6.36 8.12
CA THR A 117 14.13 7.06 9.35
C THR A 117 12.62 7.31 9.36
N VAL A 118 12.05 7.76 8.22
CA VAL A 118 10.60 7.95 8.09
C VAL A 118 9.84 6.63 8.19
N LEU A 119 10.33 5.57 7.53
CA LEU A 119 9.71 4.24 7.59
C LEU A 119 9.77 3.63 8.99
N ASN A 120 10.88 3.81 9.71
CA ASN A 120 11.03 3.44 11.11
C ASN A 120 10.03 4.18 11.99
N GLY A 121 9.80 5.48 11.76
CA GLY A 121 8.78 6.25 12.45
C GLY A 121 7.39 5.63 12.32
N LEU A 122 6.95 5.36 11.08
CA LEU A 122 5.66 4.72 10.82
C LEU A 122 5.55 3.32 11.46
N ALA A 123 6.62 2.51 11.37
CA ALA A 123 6.65 1.18 11.97
C ALA A 123 6.52 1.24 13.50
N ASN A 124 7.20 2.20 14.15
CA ASN A 124 7.14 2.41 15.60
C ASN A 124 5.77 2.93 16.06
N GLU A 125 5.05 3.67 15.20
CA GLU A 125 3.66 4.09 15.43
C GLU A 125 2.64 2.94 15.23
N GLY A 126 3.11 1.74 14.88
CA GLY A 126 2.26 0.56 14.70
C GLY A 126 1.70 0.40 13.29
N HIS A 127 2.20 1.15 12.30
CA HIS A 127 1.80 0.95 10.90
C HIS A 127 2.35 -0.37 10.37
N PHE A 128 1.51 -1.41 10.39
CA PHE A 128 1.92 -2.78 10.12
C PHE A 128 2.58 -2.96 8.73
N LEU A 129 2.04 -2.30 7.69
CA LEU A 129 2.60 -2.39 6.35
C LEU A 129 4.01 -1.79 6.27
N SER A 130 4.27 -0.70 7.01
CA SER A 130 5.61 -0.12 7.14
C SER A 130 6.56 -1.05 7.89
N MET A 131 6.10 -1.78 8.92
CA MET A 131 6.95 -2.76 9.61
C MET A 131 7.48 -3.82 8.62
N ILE A 132 6.61 -4.40 7.81
CA ILE A 132 6.97 -5.41 6.80
C ILE A 132 7.85 -4.79 5.71
N GLY A 133 7.45 -3.65 5.16
CA GLY A 133 8.18 -2.97 4.08
C GLY A 133 9.59 -2.57 4.51
N ASN A 134 9.74 -2.09 5.74
CA ASN A 134 11.01 -1.68 6.30
C ASN A 134 11.97 -2.87 6.49
N ILE A 135 11.49 -3.99 7.03
CA ILE A 135 12.27 -5.24 7.12
C ILE A 135 12.72 -5.70 5.73
N SER A 136 11.81 -5.66 4.75
CA SER A 136 12.10 -6.06 3.36
C SER A 136 13.23 -5.22 2.77
N LEU A 137 13.15 -3.89 2.93
CA LEU A 137 14.13 -2.95 2.39
C LEU A 137 15.47 -3.03 3.13
N HIS A 138 15.46 -3.15 4.46
CA HIS A 138 16.69 -3.33 5.24
C HIS A 138 17.40 -4.63 4.84
N ASN A 139 16.68 -5.73 4.67
CA ASN A 139 17.30 -6.97 4.20
C ASN A 139 17.94 -6.81 2.81
N ARG A 140 17.33 -6.01 1.92
CA ARG A 140 17.86 -5.76 0.56
C ARG A 140 19.10 -4.89 0.55
N TYR A 141 19.07 -3.77 1.27
CA TYR A 141 20.09 -2.70 1.14
C TYR A 141 21.11 -2.69 2.27
N TYR A 142 20.78 -3.29 3.42
CA TYR A 142 21.63 -3.39 4.61
C TYR A 142 21.56 -4.81 5.19
N PRO A 143 21.94 -5.86 4.43
CA PRO A 143 21.85 -7.25 4.89
C PRO A 143 22.64 -7.50 6.19
N ASP A 144 23.68 -6.71 6.45
CA ASP A 144 24.49 -6.81 7.67
C ASP A 144 23.81 -6.21 8.92
N ALA A 145 22.69 -5.51 8.76
CA ALA A 145 21.88 -4.96 9.85
C ALA A 145 20.98 -6.04 10.52
N TYR A 146 21.53 -7.23 10.77
CA TYR A 146 20.81 -8.38 11.31
C TYR A 146 20.04 -8.06 12.59
N GLY A 147 20.60 -7.23 13.47
CA GLY A 147 19.94 -6.81 14.71
C GLY A 147 18.64 -6.03 14.47
N GLU A 148 18.62 -5.16 13.46
CA GLU A 148 17.43 -4.38 13.11
C GLU A 148 16.38 -5.25 12.42
N ILE A 149 16.82 -6.12 11.51
CA ILE A 149 15.96 -7.10 10.83
C ILE A 149 15.29 -8.02 11.85
N LEU A 150 16.03 -8.58 12.80
CA LEU A 150 15.49 -9.44 13.87
C LEU A 150 14.54 -8.70 14.80
N ARG A 151 14.85 -7.44 15.14
CA ARG A 151 13.97 -6.60 15.97
C ARG A 151 12.65 -6.31 15.25
N GLY A 152 12.70 -5.97 13.96
CA GLY A 152 11.52 -5.76 13.14
C GLY A 152 10.68 -7.02 13.01
N LEU A 153 11.31 -8.17 12.73
CA LEU A 153 10.61 -9.45 12.66
C LEU A 153 9.92 -9.79 13.98
N SER A 154 10.62 -9.64 15.10
CA SER A 154 10.04 -9.82 16.43
C SER A 154 8.83 -8.92 16.66
N ALA A 155 8.91 -7.63 16.28
CA ALA A 155 7.80 -6.70 16.40
C ALA A 155 6.59 -7.12 15.55
N VAL A 156 6.82 -7.62 14.34
CA VAL A 156 5.77 -8.12 13.44
C VAL A 156 5.10 -9.37 14.02
N PHE A 157 5.87 -10.37 14.44
CA PHE A 157 5.32 -11.62 14.99
C PHE A 157 4.56 -11.41 16.31
N ASN A 158 5.00 -10.44 17.12
CA ASN A 158 4.35 -10.09 18.38
C ASN A 158 3.19 -9.09 18.20
N HIS A 159 2.88 -8.66 16.98
CA HIS A 159 1.77 -7.75 16.75
C HIS A 159 0.43 -8.43 17.08
N PRO A 160 -0.49 -7.80 17.85
CA PRO A 160 -1.73 -8.44 18.30
C PRO A 160 -2.62 -9.00 17.18
N TYR A 161 -2.51 -8.43 15.99
CA TYR A 161 -3.29 -8.80 14.81
C TYR A 161 -2.46 -9.43 13.68
N TYR A 162 -1.28 -9.97 13.99
CA TYR A 162 -0.35 -10.55 13.00
C TYR A 162 -1.05 -11.47 11.98
N ASN A 163 -1.84 -12.44 12.47
CA ASN A 163 -2.53 -13.42 11.62
C ASN A 163 -3.53 -12.78 10.64
N ASN A 164 -4.12 -11.64 11.00
CA ASN A 164 -5.09 -10.95 10.17
C ASN A 164 -4.42 -10.05 9.14
N PHE A 165 -3.23 -9.51 9.44
CA PHE A 165 -2.59 -8.46 8.65
C PHE A 165 -1.45 -8.97 7.76
N ILE A 166 -0.80 -10.08 8.10
CA ILE A 166 0.39 -10.51 7.37
C ILE A 166 0.12 -10.82 5.90
N VAL A 167 -0.93 -11.59 5.58
CA VAL A 167 -1.24 -11.96 4.19
C VAL A 167 -1.70 -10.75 3.35
N PRO A 168 -2.61 -9.88 3.84
CA PRO A 168 -2.92 -8.63 3.15
C PRO A 168 -1.69 -7.74 2.93
N ALA A 169 -0.86 -7.56 3.95
CA ALA A 169 0.31 -6.69 3.87
C ALA A 169 1.32 -7.15 2.82
N LEU A 170 1.58 -8.46 2.72
CA LEU A 170 2.43 -9.03 1.68
C LEU A 170 1.85 -8.82 0.28
N THR A 171 0.52 -8.87 0.14
CA THR A 171 -0.17 -8.63 -1.13
C THR A 171 -0.09 -7.17 -1.55
N ASP A 172 -0.25 -6.25 -0.60
CA ASP A 172 -0.16 -4.81 -0.82
C ASP A 172 1.28 -4.39 -1.16
N LEU A 173 2.29 -4.91 -0.45
CA LEU A 173 3.69 -4.64 -0.79
C LEU A 173 4.09 -5.15 -2.17
N ARG A 174 3.56 -6.31 -2.59
CA ARG A 174 3.77 -6.80 -3.95
C ARG A 174 3.14 -5.86 -4.97
N SER A 175 1.92 -5.39 -4.71
CA SER A 175 1.22 -4.42 -5.57
C SER A 175 1.97 -3.08 -5.64
N LEU A 176 2.51 -2.61 -4.51
CA LEU A 176 3.38 -1.43 -4.42
C LEU A 176 4.63 -1.61 -5.27
N LYS A 177 5.30 -2.76 -5.18
CA LYS A 177 6.47 -3.05 -6.00
C LYS A 177 6.13 -3.01 -7.48
N THR A 178 5.09 -3.74 -7.90
CA THR A 178 4.64 -3.75 -9.30
C THR A 178 4.32 -2.34 -9.78
N ALA A 179 3.68 -1.51 -8.96
CA ALA A 179 3.37 -0.12 -9.27
C ALA A 179 4.63 0.74 -9.48
N ILE A 180 5.67 0.54 -8.66
CA ILE A 180 6.94 1.26 -8.79
C ILE A 180 7.71 0.80 -10.04
N SER A 181 7.77 -0.51 -10.28
CA SER A 181 8.46 -1.11 -11.42
C SER A 181 7.77 -0.85 -12.75
N ALA A 182 6.44 -0.74 -12.81
CA ALA A 182 5.71 -0.43 -14.04
C ALA A 182 5.96 0.99 -14.58
N ILE A 183 6.66 1.83 -13.79
CA ILE A 183 7.12 3.15 -14.23
C ILE A 183 8.54 3.04 -14.86
N GLU A 184 9.20 1.88 -14.75
CA GLU A 184 10.49 1.57 -15.36
C GLU A 184 10.31 0.67 -16.61
N ILE A 185 10.89 1.08 -17.74
CA ILE A 185 11.19 0.17 -18.84
C ILE A 185 12.61 -0.34 -18.58
N GLY A 186 12.72 -1.61 -18.18
CA GLY A 186 13.95 -2.42 -18.32
C GLY A 186 14.88 -2.47 -17.10
N HIS A 187 14.77 -3.54 -16.32
CA HIS A 187 15.80 -4.60 -16.22
C HIS A 187 15.31 -5.67 -15.23
N GLU A 188 14.90 -6.82 -15.75
CA GLU A 188 14.59 -8.00 -14.93
C GLU A 188 15.87 -8.85 -14.80
N ALA A 189 16.18 -9.25 -13.57
CA ALA A 189 17.11 -10.32 -13.28
C ALA A 189 16.37 -11.33 -12.42
N GLU A 190 16.05 -12.50 -12.96
CA GLU A 190 15.30 -13.54 -12.25
C GLU A 190 16.05 -13.99 -10.98
N SER A 191 15.37 -13.91 -9.84
CA SER A 191 15.81 -14.48 -8.58
C SER A 191 14.91 -15.66 -8.19
N VAL A 192 15.51 -16.84 -8.08
CA VAL A 192 14.81 -18.09 -7.76
C VAL A 192 14.20 -17.99 -6.35
N SER A 193 12.89 -18.15 -6.27
CA SER A 193 12.12 -18.03 -5.04
C SER A 193 12.07 -19.32 -4.24
N GLY A 194 12.46 -19.27 -2.96
CA GLY A 194 12.12 -20.33 -2.02
C GLY A 194 12.67 -20.09 -0.62
N CYS A 195 12.12 -20.82 0.35
CA CYS A 195 12.74 -20.91 1.68
C CYS A 195 14.10 -21.60 1.51
N PRO A 196 15.23 -21.00 1.94
CA PRO A 196 16.55 -21.58 1.75
C PRO A 196 16.69 -23.00 2.34
N ILE A 197 15.92 -23.32 3.38
CA ILE A 197 15.85 -24.66 3.98
C ILE A 197 15.18 -25.67 3.05
N HIS A 198 14.17 -25.25 2.29
CA HIS A 198 13.40 -26.14 1.39
C HIS A 198 13.90 -26.12 -0.06
N LEU A 199 14.70 -25.12 -0.45
CA LEU A 199 15.42 -25.08 -1.73
C LEU A 199 16.53 -26.13 -1.81
N ILE A 200 17.14 -26.47 -0.67
CA ILE A 200 18.21 -27.49 -0.60
C ILE A 200 17.66 -28.93 -0.78
N GLY A 201 16.34 -29.14 -0.73
CA GLY A 201 15.71 -30.47 -0.82
C GLY A 201 15.07 -30.86 -2.17
N LEU A 202 15.10 -29.99 -3.18
CA LEU A 202 14.28 -30.14 -4.40
C LEU A 202 14.93 -30.91 -5.58
N GLU A 203 16.11 -31.51 -5.41
CA GLU A 203 16.65 -32.47 -6.40
C GLU A 203 16.03 -33.87 -6.29
N SER A 204 15.09 -34.11 -5.38
CA SER A 204 14.39 -35.39 -5.27
C SER A 204 12.87 -35.22 -5.25
N GLY A 205 12.30 -35.23 -6.45
CA GLY A 205 11.08 -35.96 -6.79
C GLY A 205 9.80 -35.73 -5.98
N VAL A 206 8.77 -35.33 -6.75
CA VAL A 206 7.34 -35.67 -6.58
C VAL A 206 6.51 -34.77 -5.65
N ASN A 207 5.64 -33.99 -6.33
CA ASN A 207 4.30 -33.55 -5.90
C ASN A 207 4.09 -33.22 -4.41
N ALA A 208 4.18 -31.94 -4.05
CA ALA A 208 3.49 -31.42 -2.88
C ALA A 208 2.79 -30.11 -3.24
N GLY A 209 1.46 -30.17 -3.18
CA GLY A 209 0.58 -29.05 -3.43
C GLY A 209 0.80 -27.88 -2.49
N HIS A 210 0.23 -26.76 -2.91
CA HIS A 210 0.19 -25.49 -2.20
C HIS A 210 -0.29 -25.68 -0.76
N GLY A 211 0.63 -25.62 0.18
CA GLY A 211 0.34 -25.65 1.61
C GLY A 211 1.40 -24.85 2.33
N ILE A 212 1.04 -23.66 2.81
CA ILE A 212 1.82 -22.92 3.80
C ILE A 212 2.02 -23.89 4.98
N ARG A 213 3.19 -24.53 5.08
CA ARG A 213 3.53 -25.37 6.23
C ARG A 213 3.85 -24.44 7.39
N TRP A 214 2.86 -24.25 8.27
CA TRP A 214 2.87 -23.45 9.50
C TRP A 214 3.90 -23.87 10.58
N GLY A 215 5.00 -24.53 10.21
CA GLY A 215 6.03 -25.03 11.16
C GLY A 215 7.45 -24.55 10.89
N CYS A 216 7.73 -23.90 9.76
CA CYS A 216 9.06 -23.39 9.46
C CYS A 216 9.09 -21.86 9.60
N LEU A 217 9.79 -21.37 10.62
CA LEU A 217 10.01 -19.94 10.85
C LEU A 217 10.56 -19.24 9.60
N MET A 218 11.46 -19.90 8.85
CA MET A 218 11.99 -19.36 7.59
C MET A 218 10.98 -19.34 6.45
N CYS A 219 9.97 -20.22 6.43
CA CYS A 219 8.85 -20.10 5.49
C CYS A 219 7.89 -18.97 5.85
N SER A 220 7.74 -18.65 7.15
CA SER A 220 6.95 -17.51 7.61
C SER A 220 7.68 -16.17 7.39
N ILE A 221 9.01 -16.18 7.48
CA ILE A 221 9.86 -14.99 7.31
C ILE A 221 10.19 -14.73 5.84
N SER A 222 10.43 -15.77 5.03
CA SER A 222 10.87 -15.60 3.64
C SER A 222 9.94 -14.68 2.83
N PRO A 223 8.60 -14.78 2.89
CA PRO A 223 7.72 -13.84 2.20
C PRO A 223 7.87 -12.39 2.67
N ILE A 224 8.10 -12.17 3.98
CA ILE A 224 8.36 -10.84 4.56
C ILE A 224 9.65 -10.27 4.01
N VAL A 225 10.73 -11.04 4.14
CA VAL A 225 12.06 -10.64 3.68
C VAL A 225 12.07 -10.39 2.18
N ASN A 226 11.28 -11.16 1.42
CA ASN A 226 11.27 -11.13 -0.02
C ASN A 226 10.21 -10.20 -0.64
N ALA A 227 9.31 -9.60 0.15
CA ALA A 227 8.15 -8.86 -0.35
C ALA A 227 8.53 -7.75 -1.35
N LEU A 228 9.68 -7.10 -1.12
CA LEU A 228 10.24 -6.08 -2.01
C LEU A 228 11.53 -6.54 -2.73
N CYS A 229 12.07 -7.71 -2.40
CA CYS A 229 13.36 -8.19 -2.92
C CYS A 229 13.27 -8.96 -4.25
N MET A 230 12.16 -9.65 -4.53
CA MET A 230 12.09 -10.61 -5.66
C MET A 230 11.97 -9.98 -7.04
N SER A 231 13.00 -10.09 -7.85
CA SER A 231 12.95 -9.89 -9.30
C SER A 231 12.72 -11.22 -10.01
#